data_AF-A0A4S8JUQ6-F1
#
_entry.id   AF-A0A4S8JUQ6-F1
#
_cell.length_a   1.000
_cell.length_b   1.000
_cell.length_c   1.000
_cell.angle_alpha   90.00
_cell.angle_beta   90.00
_cell.angle_gamma   90.00
#
_symmetry.space_group_name_H-M   'P 1'
#
loop_
_entity.id
_entity.type
_entity.pdbx_description
1 polymer ?
#
loop_
_entity_poly.entity_id
_entity_poly.type
_entity_poly.pdbx_seq_one_letter_code
_entity_poly.pdbx_strand_id
1 'polypeptide(L)'
;MRTHQGGDDCSYSCVTQEEDAKGKVGIALSKELMAVAGNALKVNISTLGPLVFPIPEQLLFLAAMILRNVLKLKIRSYVPDFKLAVEHFCIHAGGHAVLDELEKSLELTPRPVEPSRMTLHRFGNTSSSSLRYELSYCEAKCRMSTGDRVWQIAFASGFNCNSAVWRSLHTVDGVHKNQWTEEIDKFPVHVPKVAPLVP
;
A
#
# COMPACT_ATOMS: atom_id res chain seq x y z
N MET A 1 -10.13 -3.90 -8.12
CA MET A 1 -9.30 -3.99 -9.34
C MET A 1 -8.06 -4.83 -9.03
N ARG A 2 -7.70 -5.75 -9.93
CA ARG A 2 -6.53 -6.63 -9.76
C ARG A 2 -5.56 -6.41 -10.92
N THR A 3 -4.30 -6.22 -10.61
CA THR A 3 -3.17 -6.22 -11.55
C THR A 3 -2.34 -7.46 -11.30
N HIS A 4 -2.09 -8.26 -12.32
CA HIS A 4 -1.32 -9.50 -12.24
C HIS A 4 -0.09 -9.40 -13.15
N GLN A 5 1.12 -9.57 -12.59
CA GLN A 5 2.37 -9.53 -13.35
C GLN A 5 3.11 -10.88 -13.42
N GLY A 6 2.54 -11.97 -12.92
CA GLY A 6 3.22 -13.28 -12.89
C GLY A 6 3.53 -13.94 -14.24
N GLY A 7 3.25 -13.29 -15.37
CA GLY A 7 3.76 -13.71 -16.68
C GLY A 7 5.17 -13.19 -16.98
N ASP A 8 5.70 -12.31 -16.14
CA ASP A 8 7.09 -11.85 -16.14
C ASP A 8 7.92 -12.72 -15.18
N ASP A 9 9.08 -13.20 -15.65
CA ASP A 9 9.90 -14.16 -14.91
C ASP A 9 10.42 -13.58 -13.59
N CYS A 10 10.79 -12.30 -13.57
CA CYS A 10 11.22 -11.61 -12.35
C CYS A 10 10.06 -11.51 -11.34
N SER A 11 8.85 -11.26 -11.82
CA SER A 11 7.64 -11.20 -11.01
C SER A 11 7.20 -12.57 -10.49
N TYR A 12 7.38 -13.63 -11.28
CA TYR A 12 7.08 -15.01 -10.88
C TYR A 12 8.06 -15.52 -9.83
N SER A 13 9.35 -15.32 -10.05
CA SER A 13 10.44 -15.80 -9.17
C SER A 13 10.70 -14.91 -7.96
N CYS A 14 9.96 -13.81 -7.78
CA CYS A 14 10.26 -12.84 -6.73
C CYS A 14 10.04 -13.36 -5.29
N VAL A 15 9.09 -14.28 -5.13
CA VAL A 15 8.70 -14.87 -3.85
C VAL A 15 8.45 -16.34 -4.12
N THR A 16 9.41 -17.19 -3.76
CA THR A 16 9.37 -18.63 -3.95
C THR A 16 9.48 -19.35 -2.62
N GLN A 17 8.90 -20.52 -2.52
CA GLN A 17 9.12 -21.40 -1.38
C GLN A 17 10.30 -22.32 -1.71
N GLU A 18 11.36 -22.25 -0.91
CA GLU A 18 12.61 -22.96 -1.17
C GLU A 18 13.17 -23.57 0.13
N GLU A 19 13.96 -24.61 -0.02
CA GLU A 19 14.64 -25.29 1.08
C GLU A 19 16.04 -24.68 1.27
N ASP A 20 16.38 -24.30 2.51
CA ASP A 20 17.70 -23.78 2.83
C ASP A 20 18.77 -24.89 2.85
N ALA A 21 20.04 -24.50 2.96
CA ALA A 21 21.16 -25.44 3.00
C ALA A 21 21.14 -26.42 4.21
N LYS A 22 20.26 -26.19 5.19
CA LYS A 22 20.07 -27.04 6.38
C LYS A 22 18.81 -27.91 6.27
N GLY A 23 18.19 -27.95 5.10
CA GLY A 23 16.99 -28.73 4.82
C GLY A 23 15.70 -28.12 5.38
N LYS A 24 15.68 -26.82 5.67
CA LYS A 24 14.50 -26.14 6.21
C LYS A 24 13.78 -25.39 5.10
N VAL A 25 12.52 -25.75 4.89
CA VAL A 25 11.65 -25.06 3.94
C VAL A 25 11.27 -23.68 4.47
N GLY A 26 11.51 -22.66 3.66
CA GLY A 26 11.19 -21.26 3.95
C GLY A 26 10.71 -20.51 2.71
N ILE A 27 10.57 -19.19 2.84
CA ILE A 27 10.23 -18.29 1.74
C ILE A 27 11.50 -17.53 1.33
N ALA A 28 11.91 -17.69 0.08
CA ALA A 28 12.96 -16.91 -0.55
C ALA A 28 12.36 -15.65 -1.18
N LEU A 29 13.02 -14.50 -0.92
CA LEU A 29 12.65 -13.21 -1.49
C LEU A 29 13.79 -12.74 -2.41
N SER A 30 13.46 -12.48 -3.68
CA SER A 30 14.40 -11.94 -4.66
C SER A 30 14.75 -10.48 -4.35
N LYS A 31 15.93 -10.03 -4.79
CA LYS A 31 16.35 -8.62 -4.72
C LYS A 31 15.46 -7.70 -5.56
N GLU A 32 14.82 -8.25 -6.58
CA GLU A 32 13.91 -7.52 -7.48
C GLU A 32 12.54 -7.22 -6.85
N LEU A 33 12.27 -7.71 -5.64
CA LEU A 33 10.98 -7.58 -4.96
C LEU A 33 10.47 -6.13 -4.94
N MET A 34 11.32 -5.16 -4.62
CA MET A 34 10.90 -3.75 -4.56
C MET A 34 10.61 -3.18 -5.96
N ALA A 35 11.43 -3.51 -6.94
CA ALA A 35 11.26 -3.01 -8.31
C ALA A 35 9.97 -3.55 -8.94
N VAL A 36 9.69 -4.84 -8.76
CA VAL A 36 8.45 -5.45 -9.27
C VAL A 36 7.23 -4.92 -8.52
N ALA A 37 7.30 -4.73 -7.19
CA ALA A 37 6.21 -4.10 -6.42
C ALA A 37 5.85 -2.71 -6.95
N GLY A 38 6.86 -1.87 -7.20
CA GLY A 38 6.68 -0.53 -7.75
C GLY A 38 6.08 -0.54 -9.15
N ASN A 39 6.53 -1.47 -10.02
CA ASN A 39 5.95 -1.63 -11.36
C ASN A 39 4.49 -2.08 -11.32
N ALA A 40 4.16 -3.07 -10.48
CA ALA A 40 2.80 -3.55 -10.30
C ALA A 40 1.88 -2.45 -9.77
N LEU A 41 2.35 -1.66 -8.79
CA LEU A 41 1.63 -0.51 -8.26
C LEU A 41 1.39 0.55 -9.35
N LYS A 42 2.40 0.88 -10.15
CA LYS A 42 2.29 1.89 -11.21
C LYS A 42 1.24 1.51 -12.26
N VAL A 43 1.19 0.24 -12.65
CA VAL A 43 0.17 -0.28 -13.56
C VAL A 43 -1.22 -0.25 -12.90
N ASN A 44 -1.29 -0.63 -11.62
CA ASN A 44 -2.53 -0.59 -10.85
C ASN A 44 -3.11 0.83 -10.78
N ILE A 45 -2.29 1.81 -10.41
CA ILE A 45 -2.63 3.24 -10.36
C ILE A 45 -3.08 3.75 -11.72
N SER A 46 -2.36 3.42 -12.79
CA SER A 46 -2.68 3.94 -14.13
C SER A 46 -4.06 3.47 -14.59
N THR A 47 -4.51 2.31 -14.09
CA THR A 47 -5.83 1.75 -14.39
C THR A 47 -6.90 2.22 -13.40
N LEU A 48 -6.55 2.37 -12.13
CA LEU A 48 -7.47 2.85 -11.09
C LEU A 48 -7.76 4.34 -11.24
N GLY A 49 -6.77 5.12 -11.69
CA GLY A 49 -6.81 6.58 -11.71
C GLY A 49 -8.06 7.18 -12.36
N PRO A 50 -8.45 6.75 -13.57
CA PRO A 50 -9.66 7.21 -14.23
C PRO A 50 -10.97 6.96 -13.44
N LEU A 51 -10.98 6.02 -12.50
CA LEU A 51 -12.15 5.66 -11.70
C LEU A 51 -12.25 6.42 -10.39
N VAL A 52 -11.13 6.96 -9.88
CA VAL A 52 -11.05 7.51 -8.51
C VAL A 52 -10.64 8.96 -8.46
N PHE A 53 -9.92 9.47 -9.47
CA PHE A 53 -9.45 10.85 -9.48
C PHE A 53 -10.51 11.82 -9.98
N PRO A 54 -10.53 13.07 -9.50
CA PRO A 54 -11.24 14.17 -10.13
C PRO A 54 -10.80 14.38 -11.59
N ILE A 55 -11.72 14.79 -12.47
CA ILE A 55 -11.45 15.02 -13.90
C ILE A 55 -10.22 15.93 -14.16
N PRO A 56 -9.99 17.04 -13.43
CA PRO A 56 -8.82 17.90 -13.67
C PRO A 56 -7.49 17.14 -13.50
N GLU A 57 -7.40 16.29 -12.49
CA GLU A 57 -6.22 15.49 -12.20
C GLU A 57 -5.97 14.43 -13.29
N GLN A 58 -7.06 13.83 -13.78
CA GLN A 58 -7.00 12.87 -14.89
C GLN A 58 -6.50 13.53 -16.17
N LEU A 59 -6.96 14.75 -16.49
CA LEU A 59 -6.52 15.50 -17.66
C LEU A 59 -5.03 15.87 -17.57
N LEU A 60 -4.56 16.29 -16.40
CA LEU A 60 -3.16 16.61 -16.17
C LEU A 60 -2.26 15.38 -16.32
N PHE A 61 -2.67 14.25 -15.74
CA PHE A 61 -1.97 12.98 -15.91
C PHE A 61 -1.93 12.51 -17.37
N LEU A 62 -3.06 12.57 -18.07
CA LEU A 62 -3.16 12.20 -19.48
C LEU A 62 -2.29 13.10 -20.35
N ALA A 63 -2.33 14.42 -20.15
CA ALA A 63 -1.50 15.38 -20.87
C ALA A 63 0.00 15.11 -20.65
N ALA A 64 0.42 14.88 -19.40
CA ALA A 64 1.80 14.53 -19.07
C ALA A 64 2.23 13.21 -19.74
N MET A 65 1.34 12.21 -19.79
CA MET A 65 1.59 10.94 -20.44
C MET A 65 1.74 11.08 -21.96
N ILE A 66 0.88 11.86 -22.63
CA ILE A 66 0.97 12.14 -24.07
C ILE A 66 2.27 12.90 -24.38
N LEU A 67 2.57 13.93 -23.61
CA LEU A 67 3.76 14.77 -23.82
C LEU A 67 5.07 13.98 -23.68
N ARG A 68 5.08 12.98 -22.78
CA ARG A 68 6.21 12.08 -22.61
C ARG A 68 6.27 10.98 -23.68
N ASN A 69 5.18 10.26 -23.92
CA ASN A 69 5.21 9.03 -24.72
C ASN A 69 5.02 9.28 -26.22
N VAL A 70 4.22 10.28 -26.59
CA VAL A 70 3.94 10.63 -27.99
C VAL A 70 4.91 11.68 -28.48
N LEU A 71 5.08 12.76 -27.71
CA LEU A 71 5.94 13.89 -28.09
C LEU A 71 7.41 13.71 -27.67
N LYS A 72 7.75 12.59 -26.99
CA LYS A 72 9.11 12.22 -26.55
C LYS A 72 9.85 13.32 -25.78
N LEU A 73 9.13 14.23 -25.11
CA LEU A 73 9.75 15.26 -24.30
C LEU A 73 10.31 14.64 -23.01
N LYS A 74 11.52 15.07 -22.60
CA LYS A 74 12.17 14.64 -21.36
C LYS A 74 11.56 15.32 -20.14
N ILE A 75 10.31 15.00 -19.85
CA ILE A 75 9.57 15.52 -18.70
C ILE A 75 9.53 14.43 -17.64
N ARG A 76 9.64 14.84 -16.36
CA ARG A 76 9.49 13.91 -15.23
C ARG A 76 8.09 13.29 -15.27
N SER A 77 7.99 12.02 -14.86
CA SER A 77 6.70 11.34 -14.78
C SER A 77 5.83 12.09 -13.78
N TYR A 78 4.67 12.57 -14.20
CA TYR A 78 3.70 13.14 -13.29
C TYR A 78 3.04 12.01 -12.50
N VAL A 79 3.05 12.14 -11.17
CA VAL A 79 2.37 11.24 -10.24
C VAL A 79 1.14 12.01 -9.74
N PRO A 80 -0.08 11.51 -9.97
CA PRO A 80 -1.29 12.16 -9.47
C PRO A 80 -1.27 12.30 -7.95
N ASP A 81 -1.84 13.37 -7.41
CA ASP A 81 -1.96 13.54 -5.97
C ASP A 81 -3.10 12.66 -5.43
N PHE A 82 -2.75 11.46 -4.96
CA PHE A 82 -3.68 10.49 -4.39
C PHE A 82 -4.44 11.01 -3.17
N LYS A 83 -3.96 12.07 -2.50
CA LYS A 83 -4.65 12.69 -1.36
C LYS A 83 -5.95 13.39 -1.81
N LEU A 84 -6.05 13.74 -3.10
CA LEU A 84 -7.30 14.25 -3.69
C LEU A 84 -8.31 13.13 -3.96
N ALA A 85 -7.83 11.92 -4.22
CA ALA A 85 -8.67 10.77 -4.53
C ALA A 85 -9.15 10.03 -3.28
N VAL A 86 -8.37 9.97 -2.20
CA VAL A 86 -8.73 9.23 -0.99
C VAL A 86 -8.24 9.88 0.29
N GLU A 87 -9.06 9.79 1.33
CA GLU A 87 -8.80 10.35 2.66
C GLU A 87 -8.01 9.36 3.55
N HIS A 88 -8.23 8.05 3.38
CA HIS A 88 -7.59 7.01 4.20
C HIS A 88 -6.88 5.96 3.35
N PHE A 89 -5.70 5.55 3.79
CA PHE A 89 -4.89 4.53 3.14
C PHE A 89 -4.75 3.31 4.05
N CYS A 90 -5.01 2.13 3.50
CA CYS A 90 -4.74 0.83 4.11
C CYS A 90 -3.85 0.04 3.15
N ILE A 91 -2.56 0.03 3.44
CA ILE A 91 -1.52 -0.59 2.62
C ILE A 91 -1.05 -1.88 3.31
N HIS A 92 -1.49 -3.02 2.79
CA HIS A 92 -0.92 -4.29 3.19
C HIS A 92 0.50 -4.43 2.63
N ALA A 93 1.44 -4.62 3.53
CA ALA A 93 2.84 -4.82 3.22
C ALA A 93 3.39 -6.05 3.93
N GLY A 94 4.17 -6.84 3.19
CA GLY A 94 4.85 -7.99 3.74
C GLY A 94 5.92 -7.65 4.79
N GLY A 95 6.40 -6.41 4.79
CA GLY A 95 7.41 -5.91 5.72
C GLY A 95 7.64 -4.39 5.58
N HIS A 96 8.48 -3.83 6.47
CA HIS A 96 8.73 -2.38 6.54
C HIS A 96 9.29 -1.79 5.25
N ALA A 97 10.20 -2.50 4.56
CA ALA A 97 10.80 -2.03 3.31
C ALA A 97 9.75 -1.79 2.20
N VAL A 98 8.71 -2.63 2.14
CA VAL A 98 7.61 -2.47 1.18
C VAL A 98 6.80 -1.21 1.52
N LEU A 99 6.51 -0.94 2.80
CA LEU A 99 5.84 0.30 3.21
C LEU A 99 6.65 1.55 2.86
N ASP A 100 7.96 1.51 3.10
CA ASP A 100 8.87 2.62 2.80
C ASP A 100 8.90 2.93 1.29
N GLU A 101 8.95 1.90 0.45
CA GLU A 101 8.95 2.08 -1.00
C GLU A 101 7.60 2.61 -1.51
N LEU A 102 6.49 2.20 -0.90
CA LEU A 102 5.16 2.69 -1.25
C LEU A 102 4.93 4.13 -0.80
N GLU A 103 5.36 4.49 0.41
CA GLU A 103 5.33 5.88 0.90
C GLU A 103 6.08 6.81 -0.05
N LYS A 104 7.27 6.37 -0.51
CA LYS A 104 8.09 7.11 -1.48
C LYS A 104 7.45 7.16 -2.87
N SER A 105 6.94 6.03 -3.38
CA SER A 105 6.36 5.93 -4.72
C SER A 105 5.07 6.73 -4.88
N LEU A 106 4.29 6.87 -3.80
CA LEU A 106 3.03 7.60 -3.76
C LEU A 106 3.19 9.05 -3.22
N GLU A 107 4.41 9.47 -2.88
CA GLU A 107 4.71 10.79 -2.29
C GLU A 107 3.81 11.12 -1.08
N LEU A 108 3.56 10.10 -0.25
CA LEU A 108 2.72 10.20 0.93
C LEU A 108 3.48 10.82 2.10
N THR A 109 2.76 11.55 2.94
CA THR A 109 3.28 11.95 4.25
C THR A 109 3.19 10.76 5.21
N PRO A 110 3.89 10.79 6.36
CA PRO A 110 3.87 9.67 7.30
C PRO A 110 2.49 9.34 7.88
N ARG A 111 1.57 10.33 7.90
CA ARG A 111 0.26 10.22 8.53
C ARG A 111 -0.67 9.20 7.83
N PRO A 112 -0.86 9.23 6.50
CA PRO A 112 -1.55 8.18 5.75
C PRO A 112 -1.02 6.76 5.94
N VAL A 113 0.30 6.59 6.13
CA VAL A 113 0.97 5.27 6.23
C VAL A 113 0.99 4.75 7.68
N GLU A 114 0.65 5.60 8.64
CA GLU A 114 0.60 5.29 10.07
C GLU A 114 -0.22 4.03 10.40
N PRO A 115 -1.46 3.83 9.87
CA PRO A 115 -2.26 2.64 10.19
C PRO A 115 -1.54 1.33 9.80
N SER A 116 -0.95 1.29 8.60
CA SER A 116 -0.19 0.14 8.11
C SER A 116 1.09 -0.10 8.90
N ARG A 117 1.82 0.96 9.25
CA ARG A 117 3.03 0.84 10.11
C ARG A 117 2.71 0.33 11.50
N MET A 118 1.66 0.87 12.14
CA MET A 118 1.27 0.45 13.49
C MET A 118 0.72 -0.97 13.50
N THR A 119 -0.08 -1.33 12.49
CA THR A 119 -0.58 -2.71 12.32
C THR A 119 0.57 -3.69 12.16
N LEU A 120 1.51 -3.41 11.26
CA LEU A 120 2.68 -4.26 11.04
C LEU A 120 3.55 -4.36 12.31
N HIS A 121 3.72 -3.26 13.03
CA HIS A 121 4.49 -3.26 14.28
C HIS A 121 3.81 -4.10 15.39
N ARG A 122 2.50 -3.97 15.53
CA ARG A 122 1.75 -4.59 16.65
C ARG A 122 1.38 -6.05 16.41
N PHE A 123 0.98 -6.39 15.20
CA PHE A 123 0.45 -7.71 14.85
C PHE A 123 1.36 -8.50 13.89
N GLY A 124 2.40 -7.86 13.36
CA GLY A 124 3.20 -8.44 12.30
C GLY A 124 2.43 -8.53 10.98
N ASN A 125 3.00 -9.28 10.04
CA ASN A 125 2.34 -9.57 8.79
C ASN A 125 1.29 -10.69 9.00
N THR A 126 0.02 -10.29 9.09
CA THR A 126 -1.13 -11.21 9.20
C THR A 126 -1.77 -11.52 7.85
N SER A 127 -0.98 -11.45 6.78
CA SER A 127 -1.41 -11.65 5.39
C SER A 127 -2.57 -10.72 5.01
N SER A 128 -3.50 -11.15 4.17
CA SER A 128 -4.62 -10.33 3.67
C SER A 128 -5.49 -9.72 4.78
N SER A 129 -5.49 -10.31 5.98
CA SER A 129 -6.27 -9.78 7.11
C SER A 129 -5.72 -8.45 7.65
N SER A 130 -4.44 -8.11 7.39
CA SER A 130 -3.82 -6.87 7.85
C SER A 130 -4.62 -5.63 7.43
N LEU A 131 -5.18 -5.61 6.21
CA LEU A 131 -6.03 -4.51 5.74
C LEU A 131 -7.22 -4.22 6.66
N ARG A 132 -7.78 -5.25 7.32
CA ARG A 132 -8.88 -5.08 8.27
C ARG A 132 -8.38 -4.47 9.58
N TYR A 133 -7.22 -4.89 10.08
CA TYR A 133 -6.60 -4.28 11.25
C TYR A 133 -6.24 -2.82 11.00
N GLU A 134 -5.77 -2.48 9.80
CA GLU A 134 -5.46 -1.12 9.39
C GLU A 134 -6.71 -0.24 9.33
N LEU A 135 -7.79 -0.76 8.74
CA LEU A 135 -9.07 -0.06 8.74
C LEU A 135 -9.59 0.17 10.15
N SER A 136 -9.55 -0.85 11.00
CA SER A 136 -9.98 -0.74 12.39
C SER A 136 -9.08 0.16 13.24
N TYR A 137 -7.81 0.36 12.85
CA TYR A 137 -6.96 1.39 13.44
C TYR A 137 -7.50 2.80 13.14
N CYS A 138 -7.87 3.07 11.89
CA CYS A 138 -8.49 4.34 11.50
C CYS A 138 -9.82 4.58 12.22
N GLU A 139 -10.65 3.54 12.36
CA GLU A 139 -11.89 3.56 13.12
C GLU A 139 -11.65 3.84 14.61
N ALA A 140 -10.68 3.16 15.24
CA ALA A 140 -10.37 3.33 16.66
C ALA A 140 -9.81 4.72 16.98
N LYS A 141 -9.15 5.37 16.01
CA LYS A 141 -8.71 6.76 16.12
C LYS A 141 -9.80 7.79 15.81
N CYS A 142 -11.03 7.35 15.55
CA CYS A 142 -12.16 8.18 15.16
C CYS A 142 -11.83 9.09 13.96
N ARG A 143 -11.06 8.57 12.99
CA ARG A 143 -10.62 9.36 11.82
C ARG A 143 -11.58 9.28 10.65
N MET A 144 -12.50 8.33 10.66
CA MET A 144 -13.36 8.03 9.52
C MET A 144 -14.69 8.76 9.62
N SER A 145 -14.93 9.65 8.66
CA SER A 145 -16.15 10.44 8.54
C SER A 145 -17.06 9.92 7.43
N THR A 146 -18.35 10.26 7.50
CA THR A 146 -19.31 9.96 6.44
C THR A 146 -18.85 10.59 5.12
N GLY A 147 -18.77 9.78 4.07
CA GLY A 147 -18.36 10.22 2.73
C GLY A 147 -16.87 10.06 2.43
N ASP A 148 -16.02 9.81 3.43
CA ASP A 148 -14.59 9.56 3.25
C ASP A 148 -14.35 8.34 2.37
N ARG A 149 -13.27 8.37 1.58
CA ARG A 149 -12.85 7.28 0.71
C ARG A 149 -11.63 6.59 1.31
N VAL A 150 -11.70 5.26 1.36
CA VAL A 150 -10.63 4.41 1.87
C VAL A 150 -10.05 3.61 0.72
N TRP A 151 -8.74 3.72 0.50
CA TRP A 151 -8.04 2.87 -0.45
C TRP A 151 -7.33 1.73 0.27
N GLN A 152 -7.76 0.50 -0.04
CA GLN A 152 -7.05 -0.71 0.33
C GLN A 152 -6.15 -1.16 -0.81
N ILE A 153 -4.87 -1.35 -0.52
CA ILE A 153 -3.84 -1.82 -1.46
C ILE A 153 -3.18 -3.05 -0.86
N ALA A 154 -3.10 -4.15 -1.61
CA ALA A 154 -2.40 -5.35 -1.18
C ALA A 154 -1.51 -5.93 -2.27
N PHE A 155 -0.34 -6.41 -1.85
CA PHE A 155 0.61 -7.14 -2.68
C PHE A 155 0.62 -8.62 -2.31
N ALA A 156 0.71 -9.49 -3.31
CA ALA A 156 0.85 -10.93 -3.14
C ALA A 156 1.88 -11.50 -4.13
N SER A 157 2.32 -12.74 -3.90
CA SER A 157 3.30 -13.46 -4.74
C SER A 157 2.85 -13.62 -6.21
N GLY A 158 3.82 -13.90 -7.08
CA GLY A 158 3.65 -13.74 -8.54
C GLY A 158 3.39 -12.30 -8.96
N PHE A 159 3.81 -11.35 -8.11
CA PHE A 159 3.41 -9.94 -8.01
C PHE A 159 2.01 -9.63 -8.53
N ASN A 160 1.06 -9.80 -7.60
CA ASN A 160 -0.30 -9.33 -7.73
C ASN A 160 -0.48 -8.06 -6.90
N CYS A 161 -0.95 -6.98 -7.53
CA CYS A 161 -1.37 -5.76 -6.84
C CYS A 161 -2.89 -5.66 -6.90
N ASN A 162 -3.55 -5.74 -5.74
CA ASN A 162 -4.99 -5.62 -5.60
C ASN A 162 -5.34 -4.29 -4.96
N SER A 163 -6.32 -3.60 -5.55
CA SER A 163 -6.81 -2.31 -5.07
C SER A 163 -8.34 -2.33 -4.94
N ALA A 164 -8.83 -1.83 -3.81
CA ALA A 164 -10.26 -1.57 -3.59
C ALA A 164 -10.42 -0.18 -2.99
N VAL A 165 -11.34 0.61 -3.55
CA VAL A 165 -11.69 1.93 -3.01
C VAL A 165 -13.11 1.86 -2.47
N TRP A 166 -13.25 2.20 -1.20
CA TRP A 166 -14.50 2.17 -0.46
C TRP A 166 -14.93 3.59 -0.15
N ARG A 167 -16.24 3.80 0.06
CA ARG A 167 -16.78 5.05 0.58
C ARG A 167 -17.45 4.76 1.92
N SER A 168 -17.07 5.51 2.95
CA SER A 168 -17.70 5.42 4.25
C SER A 168 -19.13 5.94 4.19
N LEU A 169 -20.08 5.16 4.70
CA LEU A 169 -21.49 5.53 4.76
C LEU A 169 -21.86 6.24 6.07
N HIS A 170 -21.02 6.11 7.09
CA HIS A 170 -21.29 6.61 8.43
C HIS A 170 -19.99 7.13 9.08
N THR A 171 -20.12 8.09 9.98
CA THR A 171 -19.01 8.56 10.82
C THR A 171 -18.80 7.55 11.95
N VAL A 172 -17.54 7.20 12.22
CA VAL A 172 -17.18 6.23 13.26
C VAL A 172 -16.69 6.98 14.50
N ASP A 173 -17.58 7.12 15.48
CA ASP A 173 -17.35 7.94 16.69
C ASP A 173 -16.70 7.14 17.85
N GLY A 174 -16.01 6.03 17.56
CA GLY A 174 -15.26 5.25 18.57
C GLY A 174 -16.10 4.38 19.51
N VAL A 175 -17.43 4.32 19.31
CA VAL A 175 -18.35 3.53 20.15
C VAL A 175 -18.25 2.01 19.90
N HIS A 176 -17.74 1.60 18.74
CA HIS A 176 -17.64 0.19 18.37
C HIS A 176 -16.34 -0.44 18.89
N LYS A 177 -16.46 -1.51 19.69
CA LYS A 177 -15.32 -2.32 20.12
C LYS A 177 -14.67 -3.01 18.92
N ASN A 178 -13.37 -2.82 18.75
CA ASN A 178 -12.54 -3.42 17.70
C ASN A 178 -11.19 -3.92 18.28
N GLN A 179 -10.29 -4.38 17.42
CA GLN A 179 -9.01 -5.00 17.81
C GLN A 179 -8.03 -4.02 18.48
N TRP A 180 -8.29 -2.71 18.39
CA TRP A 180 -7.43 -1.66 18.92
C TRP A 180 -8.03 -0.95 20.14
N THR A 181 -9.33 -1.10 20.42
CA THR A 181 -10.06 -0.31 21.43
C THR A 181 -9.38 -0.26 22.80
N GLU A 182 -8.72 -1.33 23.23
CA GLU A 182 -8.10 -1.42 24.56
C GLU A 182 -6.70 -0.77 24.64
N GLU A 183 -6.07 -0.48 23.50
CA GLU A 183 -4.68 -0.02 23.47
C GLU A 183 -4.39 1.10 22.46
N ILE A 184 -5.40 1.59 21.72
CA ILE A 184 -5.21 2.56 20.64
C ILE A 184 -4.54 3.85 21.11
N ASP A 185 -4.76 4.25 22.36
CA ASP A 185 -4.18 5.45 22.95
C ASP A 185 -2.65 5.37 23.10
N LYS A 186 -2.08 4.16 23.11
CA LYS A 186 -0.63 3.93 23.17
C LYS A 186 0.06 4.12 21.81
N PHE A 187 -0.71 4.32 20.75
CA PHE A 187 -0.21 4.50 19.38
C PHE A 187 -0.47 5.93 18.87
N PRO A 188 0.35 6.46 17.94
CA PRO A 188 1.48 5.80 17.30
C PRO A 188 2.72 5.74 18.19
N VAL A 189 3.52 4.68 18.02
CA VAL A 189 4.84 4.55 18.64
C VAL A 189 5.94 4.86 17.62
N HIS A 190 7.10 5.29 18.07
CA HIS A 190 8.25 5.45 17.19
C HIS A 190 8.79 4.07 16.81
N VAL A 191 8.69 3.73 15.53
CA VAL A 191 9.26 2.49 14.98
C VAL A 191 10.59 2.84 14.29
N PRO A 192 11.74 2.37 14.80
CA PRO A 192 13.02 2.64 14.16
C PRO A 192 13.08 1.99 12.78
N LYS A 193 13.60 2.73 11.79
CA LYS A 193 13.71 2.25 10.39
C LYS A 193 14.69 1.08 10.21
N VAL A 194 15.60 0.90 11.16
CA VAL A 194 16.61 -0.16 11.15
C VAL A 194 16.57 -0.82 12.52
N ALA A 195 16.18 -2.09 12.57
CA ALA A 195 16.41 -2.93 13.73
C ALA A 195 17.84 -3.48 13.65
N PRO A 196 18.65 -3.40 14.71
CA PRO A 196 19.92 -4.13 14.73
C PRO A 196 19.63 -5.63 14.57
N LEU A 197 20.42 -6.32 13.75
CA LEU A 197 20.41 -7.78 13.72
C LEU A 197 20.78 -8.23 15.13
N VAL A 198 19.83 -8.84 15.84
CA VAL A 198 20.12 -9.47 17.12
C VAL A 198 21.03 -10.68 16.81
N PRO A 199 22.24 -10.74 17.40
CA PRO A 199 23.19 -11.84 17.17
C PRO A 199 22.62 -13.21 17.54
#